data_AF-A0A7V4NAB0-F1
#
_entry.id   AF-A0A7V4NAB0-F1
#
_cell.length_a   1.000
_cell.length_b   1.000
_cell.length_c   1.000
_cell.angle_alpha   90.00
_cell.angle_beta   90.00
_cell.angle_gamma   90.00
#
_symmetry.space_group_name_H-M   'P 1'
#
loop_
_entity.id
_entity.type
_entity.pdbx_description
1 polymer ?
#
loop_
_entity_poly.entity_id
_entity_poly.type
_entity_poly.pdbx_seq_one_letter_code
_entity_poly.pdbx_strand_id
1 'polypeptide(L)'
;MWLIEREGKSVDEVIERICKELGRDREELEFEVEEKEGFLGVFGKKVVVRARPRVPKDWELAVLAEELAEKILFWTYPELKVKAMAERSGFLLKVEAEPSAPRPRRDVLEAMRYLVELALSKKARGKRPVRLKFSKKRHVSRETEGVDRE
;
A
#
# COMPACT_ATOMS: atom_id res chain seq x y z
N MET A 1 3.91 16.47 -12.48
CA MET A 1 5.11 17.09 -13.08
C MET A 1 6.15 16.02 -13.32
N TRP A 2 6.76 15.99 -14.50
CA TRP A 2 7.87 15.07 -14.81
C TRP A 2 9.12 15.50 -14.05
N LEU A 3 9.85 14.56 -13.45
CA LEU A 3 11.08 14.86 -12.71
C LEU A 3 12.29 14.93 -13.63
N ILE A 4 12.29 14.13 -14.69
CA ILE A 4 13.41 13.98 -15.60
C ILE A 4 12.91 13.55 -16.98
N GLU A 5 13.61 14.01 -18.01
CA GLU A 5 13.45 13.61 -19.40
C GLU A 5 14.81 13.22 -19.96
N ARG A 6 14.88 12.09 -20.66
CA ARG A 6 16.10 11.59 -21.29
C ARG A 6 15.81 11.01 -22.66
N GLU A 7 16.80 11.11 -23.54
CA GLU A 7 16.72 10.59 -24.90
C GLU A 7 17.77 9.49 -25.13
N GLY A 8 17.46 8.52 -25.97
CA GLY A 8 18.38 7.43 -26.30
C GLY A 8 17.94 6.60 -27.50
N LYS A 9 18.61 5.46 -27.70
CA LYS A 9 18.39 4.57 -28.85
C LYS A 9 17.36 3.48 -28.55
N SER A 10 17.21 3.06 -27.30
CA SER A 10 16.21 2.09 -26.85
C SER A 10 15.49 2.56 -25.59
N VAL A 11 14.25 2.08 -25.41
CA VAL A 11 13.43 2.42 -24.23
C VAL A 11 14.10 1.93 -22.94
N ASP A 12 14.57 0.68 -22.91
CA ASP A 12 15.14 0.09 -21.70
C ASP A 12 16.45 0.75 -21.27
N GLU A 13 17.34 1.09 -22.20
CA GLU A 13 18.59 1.83 -21.89
C GLU A 13 18.27 3.16 -21.21
N VAL A 14 17.28 3.89 -21.72
CA VAL A 14 16.90 5.19 -21.18
C VAL A 14 16.24 5.04 -19.81
N ILE A 15 15.39 4.02 -19.61
CA ILE A 15 14.77 3.72 -18.32
C ILE A 15 15.83 3.35 -17.28
N GLU A 16 16.77 2.45 -17.60
CA GLU A 16 17.84 2.05 -16.67
C GLU A 16 18.69 3.25 -16.24
N ARG A 17 19.04 4.12 -17.19
CA ARG A 17 19.78 5.35 -16.89
C ARG A 17 18.99 6.27 -15.97
N ILE A 18 17.69 6.47 -16.24
CA ILE A 18 16.82 7.28 -15.38
C ILE A 18 16.74 6.68 -13.96
N CYS A 19 16.51 5.36 -13.83
CA CYS A 19 16.45 4.68 -12.53
C CYS A 19 17.74 4.88 -11.74
N LYS A 20 18.91 4.73 -12.40
CA LYS A 20 20.23 4.95 -11.79
C LYS A 20 20.44 6.40 -11.36
N GLU A 21 20.08 7.37 -12.21
CA GLU A 21 20.19 8.81 -11.89
C GLU A 21 19.28 9.21 -10.72
N LEU A 22 18.07 8.64 -10.65
CA LEU A 22 17.11 8.94 -9.58
C LEU A 22 17.34 8.11 -8.30
N GLY A 23 18.19 7.09 -8.35
CA GLY A 23 18.39 6.14 -7.25
C GLY A 23 17.10 5.41 -6.85
N ARG A 24 16.30 5.01 -7.84
CA ARG A 24 14.97 4.41 -7.63
C ARG A 24 14.79 3.18 -8.50
N ASP A 25 14.03 2.23 -8.00
CA ASP A 25 13.63 1.06 -8.78
C ASP A 25 12.57 1.43 -9.83
N ARG A 26 12.51 0.66 -10.92
CA ARG A 26 11.56 0.88 -12.03
C ARG A 26 10.10 0.92 -11.53
N GLU A 27 9.78 0.14 -10.50
CA GLU A 27 8.44 0.05 -9.90
C GLU A 27 8.02 1.28 -9.08
N GLU A 28 8.99 2.10 -8.67
CA GLU A 28 8.76 3.35 -7.96
C GLU A 28 8.51 4.53 -8.90
N LEU A 29 8.63 4.30 -10.21
CA LEU A 29 8.53 5.31 -11.25
C LEU A 29 7.42 4.98 -12.25
N GLU A 30 6.82 6.02 -12.78
CA GLU A 30 5.93 5.95 -13.94
C GLU A 30 6.64 6.63 -15.11
N PHE A 31 6.60 5.98 -16.27
CA PHE A 31 7.32 6.41 -17.46
C PHE A 31 6.34 6.75 -18.58
N GLU A 32 6.60 7.86 -19.26
CA GLU A 32 6.01 8.17 -20.56
C GLU A 32 7.10 8.02 -21.62
N VAL A 33 6.79 7.28 -22.69
CA VAL A 33 7.73 6.94 -23.74
C VAL A 33 7.21 7.50 -25.05
N GLU A 34 8.04 8.25 -25.75
CA GLU A 34 7.76 8.84 -27.05
C GLU A 34 8.82 8.37 -28.04
N GLU A 35 8.41 7.60 -29.05
CA GLU A 35 9.30 7.15 -30.12
C GLU A 35 9.20 8.08 -31.32
N LYS A 36 10.34 8.62 -31.78
CA LYS A 36 10.43 9.46 -32.98
C LYS A 36 11.19 8.70 -34.05
N GLU A 37 10.54 8.50 -35.19
CA GLU A 37 11.21 8.07 -36.42
C GLU A 37 12.01 9.23 -36.98
N GLY A 38 13.27 8.98 -37.37
CA GLY A 38 14.08 10.01 -37.99
C GLY A 38 13.51 10.40 -39.35
N PHE A 39 13.51 11.71 -39.62
CA PHE A 39 13.11 12.25 -40.90
C PHE A 39 13.99 11.63 -42.02
N LEU A 40 13.34 11.00 -43.00
CA LEU A 40 13.94 10.39 -44.20
C LEU A 40 14.93 9.23 -43.97
N GLY A 41 14.83 8.49 -42.86
CA GLY A 41 15.62 7.24 -42.68
C GLY A 41 17.14 7.44 -42.52
N VAL A 42 17.62 8.69 -42.44
CA VAL A 42 19.04 9.03 -42.27
C VAL A 42 19.43 9.13 -40.79
N PHE A 43 18.46 9.41 -39.92
CA PHE A 43 18.66 9.45 -38.47
C PHE A 43 17.94 8.26 -37.83
N GLY A 44 18.69 7.42 -37.10
CA GLY A 44 18.14 6.25 -36.43
C GLY A 44 17.00 6.60 -35.46
N LYS A 45 16.20 5.59 -35.09
CA LYS A 45 15.09 5.70 -34.13
C LYS A 45 15.55 6.41 -32.86
N LYS A 46 14.83 7.46 -32.46
CA LYS A 46 15.11 8.24 -31.25
C LYS A 46 13.99 8.02 -30.25
N VAL A 47 14.34 7.64 -29.02
CA VAL A 47 13.37 7.43 -27.94
C VAL A 47 13.54 8.55 -26.93
N VAL A 48 12.44 9.18 -26.52
CA VAL A 48 12.38 10.12 -25.41
C VAL A 48 11.58 9.47 -24.29
N VAL A 49 12.14 9.43 -23.07
CA VAL A 49 11.46 8.89 -21.89
C VAL A 49 11.40 9.97 -20.82
N ARG A 50 10.20 10.21 -20.30
CA ARG A 50 9.94 11.06 -19.15
C ARG A 50 9.59 10.19 -17.95
N ALA A 51 10.06 10.55 -16.77
CA ALA A 51 9.77 9.79 -15.56
C ALA A 51 9.30 10.67 -14.40
N ARG A 52 8.40 10.13 -13.59
CA ARG A 52 7.90 10.73 -12.35
C ARG A 52 7.70 9.64 -11.29
N PRO A 53 7.57 9.98 -10.00
CA PRO A 53 7.27 9.00 -8.97
C PRO A 53 5.90 8.37 -9.23
N ARG A 54 5.83 7.05 -9.13
CA ARG A 54 4.56 6.32 -9.22
C ARG A 54 3.69 6.69 -8.02
N VAL A 55 2.45 7.07 -8.29
CA VAL A 55 1.44 7.24 -7.24
C VAL A 55 0.80 5.87 -6.99
N PRO A 56 0.90 5.30 -5.77
CA PRO A 56 0.27 4.02 -5.46
C PRO A 56 -1.25 4.17 -5.51
N LYS A 57 -1.93 3.13 -6.00
CA LYS A 57 -3.39 3.03 -5.94
C LYS A 57 -3.83 2.75 -4.51
N ASP A 58 -5.07 3.14 -4.16
CA ASP A 58 -5.57 2.99 -2.79
C ASP A 58 -5.61 1.52 -2.34
N TRP A 59 -5.88 0.56 -3.22
CA TRP A 59 -5.84 -0.86 -2.85
C TRP A 59 -4.42 -1.34 -2.47
N GLU A 60 -3.37 -0.81 -3.10
CA GLU A 60 -1.97 -1.13 -2.76
C GLU A 60 -1.62 -0.58 -1.37
N LEU A 61 -2.11 0.64 -1.08
CA LEU A 61 -1.95 1.26 0.24
C LEU A 61 -2.73 0.50 1.31
N ALA A 62 -3.91 -0.04 1.00
CA ALA A 62 -4.67 -0.88 1.93
C ALA A 62 -3.90 -2.17 2.26
N VAL A 63 -3.33 -2.86 1.26
CA VAL A 63 -2.49 -4.05 1.48
C VAL A 63 -1.31 -3.70 2.38
N LEU A 64 -0.59 -2.61 2.09
CA LEU A 64 0.52 -2.14 2.92
C LEU A 64 0.08 -1.84 4.36
N ALA A 65 -1.08 -1.21 4.55
CA ALA A 65 -1.61 -0.88 5.86
C ALA A 65 -1.91 -2.12 6.69
N GLU A 66 -2.51 -3.13 6.08
CA GLU A 66 -2.81 -4.43 6.70
C GLU A 66 -1.51 -5.12 7.12
N GLU A 67 -0.58 -5.32 6.19
CA GLU A 67 0.68 -6.00 6.48
C GLU A 67 1.50 -5.32 7.57
N LEU A 68 1.56 -3.98 7.55
CA LEU A 68 2.32 -3.22 8.54
C LEU A 68 1.68 -3.34 9.94
N ALA A 69 0.35 -3.20 10.01
CA ALA A 69 -0.38 -3.33 11.27
C ALA A 69 -0.26 -4.75 11.85
N GLU A 70 -0.38 -5.79 11.02
CA GLU A 70 -0.19 -7.18 11.43
C GLU A 70 1.22 -7.39 11.97
N LYS A 71 2.26 -6.97 11.25
CA LYS A 71 3.67 -7.11 11.69
C LYS A 71 3.94 -6.39 13.01
N ILE A 72 3.38 -5.21 13.23
CA ILE A 72 3.53 -4.45 14.48
C ILE A 72 2.87 -5.18 15.65
N LEU A 73 1.68 -5.75 15.45
CA LEU A 73 0.90 -6.37 16.52
C LEU A 73 1.28 -7.84 16.79
N PHE A 74 1.79 -8.55 15.79
CA PHE A 74 2.00 -10.00 15.79
C PHE A 74 2.74 -10.52 17.04
N TRP A 75 3.84 -9.88 17.42
CA TRP A 75 4.68 -10.34 18.52
C TRP A 75 4.04 -10.22 19.90
N THR A 76 3.11 -9.28 20.07
CA THR A 76 2.46 -9.03 21.36
C THR A 76 1.03 -9.58 21.41
N TYR A 77 0.36 -9.66 20.26
CA TYR A 77 -1.04 -10.06 20.16
C TYR A 77 -1.27 -10.91 18.89
N PRO A 78 -0.72 -12.14 18.83
CA PRO A 78 -0.77 -13.00 17.64
C PRO A 78 -2.20 -13.44 17.27
N GLU A 79 -3.12 -13.42 18.23
CA GLU A 79 -4.54 -13.76 18.08
C GLU A 79 -5.36 -12.67 17.34
N LEU A 80 -4.76 -11.51 17.07
CA LEU A 80 -5.45 -10.42 16.37
C LEU A 80 -5.42 -10.62 14.87
N LYS A 81 -6.58 -10.40 14.24
CA LYS A 81 -6.71 -10.29 12.80
C LYS A 81 -6.85 -8.83 12.43
N VAL A 82 -6.09 -8.38 11.44
CA VAL A 82 -6.21 -7.02 10.93
C VAL A 82 -6.78 -7.06 9.53
N LYS A 83 -7.65 -6.10 9.23
CA LYS A 83 -8.13 -5.83 7.86
C LYS A 83 -8.06 -4.34 7.57
N ALA A 84 -7.48 -4.00 6.43
CA ALA A 84 -7.45 -2.62 5.96
C ALA A 84 -8.43 -2.42 4.80
N MET A 85 -9.15 -1.30 4.81
CA MET A 85 -10.11 -0.95 3.76
C MET A 85 -9.88 0.49 3.34
N ALA A 86 -9.78 0.72 2.03
CA ALA A 86 -9.83 2.07 1.49
C ALA A 86 -11.23 2.67 1.68
N GLU A 87 -11.29 3.91 2.10
CA GLU A 87 -12.52 4.69 2.25
C GLU A 87 -12.38 6.03 1.50
N ARG A 88 -13.49 6.74 1.25
CA ARG A 88 -13.48 8.02 0.51
C ARG A 88 -12.48 9.06 1.04
N SER A 89 -12.16 9.02 2.34
CA SER A 89 -11.33 10.02 3.00
C SER A 89 -10.03 9.46 3.58
N GLY A 90 -9.67 8.20 3.33
CA GLY A 90 -8.50 7.57 3.94
C GLY A 90 -8.63 6.06 4.04
N PHE A 91 -8.25 5.50 5.18
CA PHE A 91 -8.27 4.05 5.40
C PHE A 91 -8.92 3.69 6.74
N LEU A 92 -9.62 2.56 6.77
CA LEU A 92 -10.11 1.94 8.00
C LEU A 92 -9.29 0.68 8.30
N LEU A 93 -8.62 0.68 9.45
CA LEU A 93 -8.03 -0.50 10.05
C LEU A 93 -9.03 -1.12 11.02
N LYS A 94 -9.53 -2.30 10.68
CA LYS A 94 -10.31 -3.16 11.58
C LYS A 94 -9.37 -4.13 12.27
N VAL A 95 -9.35 -4.11 13.59
CA VAL A 95 -8.60 -5.05 14.43
C VAL A 95 -9.62 -5.92 15.15
N GLU A 96 -9.64 -7.20 14.82
CA GLU A 96 -10.54 -8.18 15.38
C GLU A 96 -9.80 -9.16 16.28
N ALA A 97 -10.35 -9.39 17.46
CA ALA A 97 -9.81 -10.30 18.47
C ALA A 97 -10.77 -11.46 18.72
N GLU A 98 -10.23 -12.65 19.00
CA GLU A 98 -11.02 -13.73 19.60
C GLU A 98 -11.57 -13.33 20.98
N PRO A 99 -12.67 -13.93 21.46
CA PRO A 99 -13.30 -13.53 22.73
C PRO A 99 -12.34 -13.56 23.92
N SER A 100 -11.52 -14.61 24.01
CA SER A 100 -10.53 -14.85 25.06
C SER A 100 -9.26 -14.00 24.92
N ALA A 101 -8.99 -13.42 23.75
CA ALA A 101 -7.75 -12.70 23.51
C ALA A 101 -7.66 -11.42 24.36
N PRO A 102 -6.46 -11.06 24.87
CA PRO A 102 -6.28 -9.83 25.60
C PRO A 102 -6.57 -8.64 24.68
N ARG A 103 -7.29 -7.64 25.21
CA ARG A 103 -7.48 -6.38 24.49
C ARG A 103 -6.16 -5.60 24.53
N PRO A 104 -5.60 -5.20 23.38
CA PRO A 104 -4.44 -4.32 23.38
C PRO A 104 -4.72 -3.02 24.11
N ARG A 105 -3.71 -2.51 24.81
CA ARG A 105 -3.81 -1.18 25.42
C ARG A 105 -4.14 -0.14 24.35
N ARG A 106 -4.93 0.86 24.72
CA ARG A 106 -5.39 1.91 23.80
C ARG A 106 -4.22 2.67 23.16
N ASP A 107 -3.19 2.98 23.91
CA ASP A 107 -2.01 3.69 23.43
C ASP A 107 -1.21 2.88 22.41
N VAL A 108 -1.12 1.55 22.57
CA VAL A 108 -0.51 0.66 21.58
C VAL A 108 -1.26 0.70 20.26
N LEU A 109 -2.60 0.66 20.31
CA LEU A 109 -3.43 0.74 19.10
C LEU A 109 -3.30 2.10 18.41
N GLU A 110 -3.28 3.19 19.17
CA GLU A 110 -3.12 4.53 18.64
C GLU A 110 -1.73 4.76 18.04
N ALA A 111 -0.67 4.24 18.68
CA ALA A 111 0.69 4.28 18.17
C ALA A 111 0.81 3.48 16.86
N MET A 112 0.28 2.25 16.82
CA MET A 112 0.24 1.45 15.60
C MET A 112 -0.50 2.19 14.48
N ARG A 113 -1.71 2.70 14.75
CA ARG A 113 -2.49 3.48 13.77
C ARG A 113 -1.69 4.66 13.22
N TYR A 114 -1.01 5.40 14.09
CA TYR A 114 -0.19 6.54 13.70
C TYR A 114 0.99 6.14 12.80
N LEU A 115 1.71 5.06 13.14
CA LEU A 115 2.81 4.55 12.31
C LEU A 115 2.33 4.10 10.93
N VAL A 116 1.17 3.45 10.86
CA VAL A 116 0.54 3.08 9.60
C VAL A 116 0.18 4.34 8.80
N GLU A 117 -0.50 5.31 9.40
CA GLU A 117 -0.83 6.59 8.75
C GLU A 117 0.41 7.31 8.19
N LEU A 118 1.49 7.34 8.97
CA LEU A 118 2.75 7.94 8.56
C LEU A 118 3.35 7.23 7.35
N ALA A 119 3.38 5.90 7.35
CA ALA A 119 3.89 5.09 6.25
C ALA A 119 3.08 5.29 4.96
N LEU A 120 1.74 5.24 5.06
CA LEU A 120 0.84 5.45 3.93
C LEU A 120 0.98 6.86 3.37
N SER A 121 1.02 7.87 4.25
CA SER A 121 1.12 9.27 3.83
C SER A 121 2.46 9.54 3.11
N LYS A 122 3.54 8.93 3.60
CA LYS A 122 4.86 9.01 2.94
C LYS A 122 4.85 8.32 1.58
N LYS A 123 4.32 7.09 1.48
CA LYS A 123 4.28 6.33 0.22
C LYS A 123 3.39 7.01 -0.83
N ALA A 124 2.27 7.59 -0.41
CA ALA A 124 1.33 8.29 -1.29
C ALA A 124 1.72 9.74 -1.61
N ARG A 125 2.78 10.29 -0.97
CA ARG A 125 3.18 11.70 -1.07
C ARG A 125 2.03 12.68 -0.79
N GLY A 126 1.16 12.34 0.16
CA GLY A 126 -0.01 13.13 0.53
C GLY A 126 -0.66 12.60 1.80
N LYS A 127 -1.48 13.41 2.46
CA LYS A 127 -2.13 13.00 3.72
C LYS A 127 -3.10 11.83 3.48
N ARG A 128 -2.88 10.71 4.17
CA ARG A 128 -3.71 9.50 4.11
C ARG A 128 -4.16 9.11 5.53
N PRO A 129 -5.23 9.73 6.07
CA PRO A 129 -5.62 9.51 7.45
C PRO A 129 -6.10 8.07 7.65
N VAL A 130 -5.82 7.52 8.84
CA VAL A 130 -6.20 6.16 9.20
C VAL A 130 -7.14 6.18 10.39
N ARG A 131 -8.29 5.53 10.26
CA ARG A 131 -9.22 5.27 11.37
C ARG A 131 -9.01 3.86 11.88
N LEU A 132 -9.15 3.68 13.19
CA LEU A 132 -9.02 2.37 13.83
C LEU A 132 -10.36 1.95 14.46
N LYS A 133 -10.77 0.72 14.21
CA LYS A 133 -11.91 0.07 14.88
C LYS A 133 -11.45 -1.24 15.48
N PHE A 134 -11.53 -1.36 16.80
CA PHE A 134 -11.28 -2.61 17.51
C PHE A 134 -12.61 -3.29 17.86
N SER A 135 -12.70 -4.60 17.63
CA SER A 135 -13.83 -5.42 18.07
C SER A 135 -13.38 -6.80 18.55
N LYS A 136 -14.11 -7.36 19.51
CA LYS A 136 -14.03 -8.79 19.84
C LYS A 136 -15.12 -9.53 19.09
N LYS A 137 -14.83 -10.73 18.60
CA LYS A 137 -15.88 -11.64 18.13
C LYS A 137 -16.84 -11.96 19.27
N ARG A 138 -18.11 -12.17 18.94
CA ARG A 138 -19.12 -12.62 19.90
C ARG A 138 -18.94 -14.11 20.13
N HIS A 139 -19.14 -14.56 21.38
CA HIS A 139 -19.34 -16.00 21.64
C HIS A 139 -20.57 -16.44 20.84
N VAL A 140 -20.37 -17.36 19.90
CA VAL A 140 -21.48 -18.13 19.35
C VAL A 140 -21.71 -19.26 20.32
N SER A 141 -22.55 -19.04 21.33
CA SER A 141 -23.06 -20.13 22.15
C SER A 141 -23.92 -20.99 21.22
N ARG A 142 -23.38 -22.12 20.75
CA ARG A 142 -24.19 -23.22 20.22
C ARG A 142 -24.88 -23.87 21.42
N GLU A 143 -26.00 -23.29 21.82
CA GLU A 143 -27.03 -23.96 22.62
C GLU A 143 -28.34 -23.89 21.83
N THR A 144 -28.41 -24.66 20.75
CA THR A 144 -29.66 -25.19 20.19
C THR A 144 -29.29 -26.41 19.35
N GLU A 145 -28.71 -27.41 20.00
CA GLU A 145 -28.76 -28.80 19.54
C GLU A 145 -29.22 -29.63 20.73
N GLY A 146 -30.46 -30.13 20.66
CA GLY A 146 -31.06 -31.02 21.64
C GLY A 146 -31.94 -30.32 22.66
N VAL A 147 -33.24 -30.20 22.38
CA VAL A 147 -34.31 -30.99 23.02
C VAL A 147 -35.58 -30.64 22.22
N ASP A 148 -35.89 -31.47 21.24
CA ASP A 148 -37.28 -31.74 20.82
C ASP A 148 -37.30 -33.22 20.42
N ARG A 149 -37.28 -34.05 21.47
CA ARG A 149 -37.83 -35.40 21.45
C ARG A 149 -38.85 -35.43 22.56
N GLU A 150 -40.11 -35.28 22.20
CA GLU A 150 -41.26 -36.04 22.71
C GLU A 150 -42.48 -35.78 21.82
#